data_AF-A0A2R3IKS5-F1
#
_entry.id   AF-A0A2R3IKS5-F1
#
_cell.length_a   1.000
_cell.length_b   1.000
_cell.length_c   1.000
_cell.angle_alpha   90.00
_cell.angle_beta   90.00
_cell.angle_gamma   90.00
#
_symmetry.space_group_name_H-M   'P 1'
#
loop_
_entity.id
_entity.type
_entity.pdbx_description
1 polymer ?
#
loop_
_entity_poly.entity_id
_entity_poly.type
_entity_poly.pdbx_seq_one_letter_code
_entity_poly.pdbx_strand_id
1 'polypeptide(L)'
;MATHYVLEGEIKAEQPLATCSAALKEAEGGKGKPIPVPHMQTPEGNRLYFPATGIRGKLRRALRDVLRENEIKRTGNDKPLSLDQHYLLTLGGIKGSEETDKASVDQESQWRERNVLLSLFGAGDAGYMGMVHGRLAVGNAICESVSVPHVFSGVRSDDLYRDRSQIEFLSQADISALVAQSQGNRDASGIKKEIAVLDKARKAARAAKEGDRVDELSAKIEQLETDMKNVKAETGAKMSIGMPLDGWQAIPAGAVMRHRFMLNNAKPTELGALLAALDHFSALPTLGAHLAAGCGLVSARWELFKVVPGEGKTSLGVLVLEPFAGAVTIEAPADSEVFAARKAFQDYLAGDQFNLSIPSAAACKA
;
A
#
# COMPACT_ATOMS: atom_id res chain seq x y z
N MET A 1 8.04 -36.08 -2.55
CA MET A 1 6.66 -35.66 -2.87
C MET A 1 6.56 -34.15 -2.69
N ALA A 2 5.81 -33.47 -3.57
CA ALA A 2 5.55 -32.04 -3.41
C ALA A 2 4.71 -31.81 -2.14
N THR A 3 5.23 -31.02 -1.21
CA THR A 3 4.50 -30.65 0.01
C THR A 3 3.94 -29.25 -0.16
N HIS A 4 2.66 -29.06 0.11
CA HIS A 4 2.02 -27.76 0.10
C HIS A 4 1.67 -27.38 1.54
N TYR A 5 1.71 -26.07 1.84
CA TYR A 5 1.21 -25.55 3.11
C TYR A 5 0.10 -24.54 2.85
N VAL A 6 -0.94 -24.59 3.67
CA VAL A 6 -2.06 -23.65 3.57
C VAL A 6 -2.31 -23.07 4.95
N LEU A 7 -2.35 -21.74 5.05
CA LEU A 7 -2.80 -21.04 6.25
C LEU A 7 -4.21 -20.54 5.95
N GLU A 8 -5.22 -21.02 6.67
CA GLU A 8 -6.62 -20.63 6.50
C GLU A 8 -7.14 -19.96 7.77
N GLY A 9 -7.83 -18.84 7.64
CA GLY A 9 -8.42 -18.17 8.79
C GLY A 9 -8.81 -16.75 8.47
N GLU A 10 -8.50 -15.84 9.38
CA GLU A 10 -9.00 -14.48 9.35
C GLU A 10 -7.94 -13.44 9.69
N ILE A 11 -8.15 -12.24 9.13
CA ILE A 11 -7.49 -11.00 9.53
C ILE A 11 -8.58 -10.10 10.07
N LYS A 12 -8.36 -9.51 11.23
CA LYS A 12 -9.26 -8.53 11.83
C LYS A 12 -8.64 -7.14 11.78
N ALA A 13 -9.43 -6.16 11.33
CA ALA A 13 -9.05 -4.76 11.35
C ALA A 13 -9.18 -4.20 12.78
N GLU A 14 -8.07 -4.11 13.52
CA GLU A 14 -8.08 -3.50 14.87
C GLU A 14 -8.20 -1.96 14.78
N GLN A 15 -7.76 -1.40 13.66
CA GLN A 15 -8.00 -0.01 13.26
C GLN A 15 -8.61 0.03 11.86
N PRO A 16 -9.21 1.17 11.44
CA PRO A 16 -9.71 1.30 10.08
C PRO A 16 -8.64 0.98 9.04
N LEU A 17 -8.98 0.18 8.04
CA LEU A 17 -8.02 -0.33 7.06
C LEU A 17 -8.28 0.33 5.70
N ALA A 18 -7.45 1.32 5.38
CA ALA A 18 -7.54 2.10 4.15
C ALA A 18 -6.58 1.59 3.06
N THR A 19 -6.96 1.74 1.80
CA THR A 19 -6.08 1.50 0.64
C THR A 19 -6.22 2.65 -0.35
N CYS A 20 -5.15 3.01 -1.04
CA CYS A 20 -5.17 4.05 -2.06
C CYS A 20 -4.93 3.45 -3.45
N SER A 21 -5.93 2.74 -3.98
CA SER A 21 -5.85 2.22 -5.35
C SER A 21 -6.00 3.37 -6.36
N ALA A 22 -4.98 3.59 -7.19
CA ALA A 22 -5.03 4.61 -8.25
C ALA A 22 -6.13 4.31 -9.27
N ALA A 23 -6.21 3.05 -9.73
CA ALA A 23 -7.23 2.63 -10.69
C ALA A 23 -8.65 2.79 -10.13
N LEU A 24 -8.87 2.47 -8.84
CA LEU A 24 -10.19 2.64 -8.22
C LEU A 24 -10.52 4.13 -8.02
N LYS A 25 -9.54 4.94 -7.66
CA LYS A 25 -9.69 6.39 -7.58
C LYS A 25 -10.08 7.01 -8.93
N GLU A 26 -9.51 6.52 -10.02
CA GLU A 26 -9.84 6.96 -11.38
C GLU A 26 -11.26 6.52 -11.79
N ALA A 27 -11.64 5.28 -11.47
CA ALA A 27 -12.94 4.72 -11.84
C ALA A 27 -14.12 5.28 -11.05
N GLU A 28 -13.97 5.43 -9.72
CA GLU A 28 -15.09 5.72 -8.81
C GLU A 28 -14.90 6.99 -7.99
N GLY A 29 -13.66 7.47 -7.91
CA GLY A 29 -13.34 8.73 -7.27
C GLY A 29 -13.75 9.95 -8.10
N GLY A 30 -13.08 11.07 -7.84
CA GLY A 30 -13.32 12.33 -8.53
C GLY A 30 -13.20 13.51 -7.59
N LYS A 31 -13.32 14.71 -8.15
CA LYS A 31 -13.23 15.96 -7.39
C LYS A 31 -14.31 16.00 -6.31
N GLY A 32 -13.92 16.13 -5.04
CA GLY A 32 -14.85 16.19 -3.91
C GLY A 32 -15.34 14.84 -3.40
N LYS A 33 -14.80 13.71 -3.89
CA LYS A 33 -15.18 12.36 -3.45
C LYS A 33 -14.02 11.68 -2.70
N PRO A 34 -14.30 10.97 -1.60
CA PRO A 34 -13.27 10.23 -0.89
C PRO A 34 -12.67 9.14 -1.77
N ILE A 35 -11.37 8.88 -1.59
CA ILE A 35 -10.70 7.78 -2.29
C ILE A 35 -11.39 6.46 -1.87
N PRO A 36 -11.92 5.68 -2.83
CA PRO A 36 -12.70 4.47 -2.53
C PRO A 36 -11.83 3.34 -2.01
N VAL A 37 -12.46 2.42 -1.26
CA VAL A 37 -11.84 1.17 -0.80
C VAL A 37 -12.30 0.00 -1.68
N PRO A 38 -11.44 -1.00 -1.96
CA PRO A 38 -11.81 -2.12 -2.82
C PRO A 38 -13.02 -2.90 -2.26
N HIS A 39 -13.91 -3.29 -3.16
CA HIS A 39 -15.13 -4.01 -2.85
C HIS A 39 -15.50 -4.99 -3.96
N MET A 40 -16.35 -5.95 -3.65
CA MET A 40 -16.85 -6.94 -4.59
C MET A 40 -18.31 -7.26 -4.34
N GLN A 41 -19.07 -7.44 -5.41
CA GLN A 41 -20.45 -7.90 -5.33
C GLN A 41 -20.47 -9.43 -5.11
N THR A 42 -21.20 -9.87 -4.09
CA THR A 42 -21.50 -11.28 -3.81
C THR A 42 -23.01 -11.53 -3.87
N PRO A 43 -23.48 -12.79 -3.89
CA PRO A 43 -24.91 -13.08 -3.83
C PRO A 43 -25.59 -12.50 -2.58
N GLU A 44 -24.87 -12.40 -1.45
CA GLU A 44 -25.40 -11.84 -0.21
C GLU A 44 -25.34 -10.31 -0.15
N GLY A 45 -24.61 -9.66 -1.06
CA GLY A 45 -24.44 -8.21 -1.11
C GLY A 45 -23.00 -7.76 -1.37
N ASN A 46 -22.75 -6.46 -1.24
CA ASN A 46 -21.42 -5.88 -1.44
C ASN A 46 -20.52 -6.15 -0.23
N ARG A 47 -19.31 -6.65 -0.46
CA ARG A 47 -18.31 -6.92 0.57
C ARG A 47 -17.05 -6.11 0.30
N LEU A 48 -16.51 -5.48 1.33
CA LEU A 48 -15.20 -4.83 1.23
C LEU A 48 -14.09 -5.87 1.33
N TYR A 49 -12.94 -5.59 0.71
CA TYR A 49 -11.77 -6.45 0.88
C TYR A 49 -10.48 -5.65 0.89
N PHE A 50 -9.49 -6.16 1.62
CA PHE A 50 -8.12 -5.68 1.53
C PHE A 50 -7.35 -6.51 0.50
N PRO A 51 -6.68 -5.88 -0.48
CA PRO A 51 -6.07 -6.59 -1.58
C PRO A 51 -4.85 -7.41 -1.15
N ALA A 52 -4.73 -8.62 -1.71
CA ALA A 52 -3.63 -9.54 -1.49
C ALA A 52 -2.25 -8.89 -1.71
N THR A 53 -2.14 -8.01 -2.71
CA THR A 53 -0.89 -7.32 -3.07
C THR A 53 -0.35 -6.45 -1.93
N GLY A 54 -1.23 -5.83 -1.14
CA GLY A 54 -0.86 -5.04 0.04
C GLY A 54 -0.26 -5.91 1.14
N ILE A 55 -0.94 -7.04 1.45
CA ILE A 55 -0.50 -8.02 2.47
C ILE A 55 0.83 -8.62 2.05
N ARG A 56 0.88 -9.12 0.82
CA ARG A 56 2.05 -9.76 0.23
C ARG A 56 3.26 -8.82 0.20
N GLY A 57 3.05 -7.56 -0.19
CA GLY A 57 4.11 -6.56 -0.22
C GLY A 57 4.65 -6.23 1.18
N LYS A 58 3.79 -6.21 2.20
CA LYS A 58 4.23 -5.99 3.59
C LYS A 58 5.03 -7.18 4.11
N LEU A 59 4.59 -8.41 3.88
CA LEU A 59 5.34 -9.61 4.27
C LEU A 59 6.67 -9.76 3.54
N ARG A 60 6.75 -9.41 2.25
CA ARG A 60 8.02 -9.39 1.52
C ARG A 60 9.03 -8.46 2.19
N ARG A 61 8.59 -7.26 2.61
CA ARG A 61 9.44 -6.28 3.29
C ARG A 61 9.86 -6.76 4.67
N ALA A 62 8.95 -7.37 5.43
CA ALA A 62 9.27 -7.98 6.72
C ALA A 62 10.33 -9.07 6.58
N LEU A 63 10.20 -9.99 5.60
CA LEU A 63 11.23 -10.98 5.34
C LEU A 63 12.56 -10.33 4.90
N ARG A 64 12.51 -9.33 4.00
CA ARG A 64 13.70 -8.58 3.58
C ARG A 64 14.43 -7.98 4.78
N ASP A 65 13.70 -7.45 5.75
CA ASP A 65 14.28 -6.86 6.97
C ASP A 65 14.97 -7.93 7.82
N VAL A 66 14.34 -9.10 8.03
CA VAL A 66 14.97 -10.26 8.69
C VAL A 66 16.27 -10.70 7.99
N LEU A 67 16.26 -10.83 6.66
CA LEU A 67 17.45 -11.24 5.91
C LEU A 67 18.55 -10.17 5.95
N ARG A 68 18.19 -8.88 5.86
CA ARG A 68 19.12 -7.76 5.97
C ARG A 68 19.78 -7.72 7.34
N GLU A 69 19.00 -7.89 8.41
CA GLU A 69 19.54 -7.93 9.78
C GLU A 69 20.49 -9.10 9.99
N ASN A 70 20.21 -10.26 9.41
CA ASN A 70 21.14 -11.39 9.41
C ASN A 70 22.45 -11.03 8.69
N GLU A 71 22.38 -10.39 7.53
CA GLU A 71 23.57 -9.98 6.77
C GLU A 71 24.40 -8.92 7.51
N ILE A 72 23.76 -7.96 8.19
CA ILE A 72 24.45 -7.00 9.07
C ILE A 72 25.23 -7.76 10.16
N LYS A 73 24.59 -8.74 10.82
CA LYS A 73 25.22 -9.54 11.88
C LYS A 73 26.41 -10.37 11.36
N ARG A 74 26.28 -10.95 10.16
CA ARG A 74 27.32 -11.79 9.55
C ARG A 74 28.53 -10.99 9.09
N THR A 75 28.31 -9.80 8.52
CA THR A 75 29.37 -9.02 7.86
C THR A 75 29.91 -7.87 8.71
N GLY A 76 29.17 -7.44 9.73
CA GLY A 76 29.47 -6.22 10.49
C GLY A 76 29.19 -4.92 9.72
N ASN A 77 28.68 -5.00 8.49
CA ASN A 77 28.32 -3.83 7.67
C ASN A 77 26.88 -3.40 7.99
N ASP A 78 26.68 -2.15 8.45
CA ASP A 78 25.38 -1.58 8.79
C ASP A 78 24.48 -1.35 7.56
N LYS A 79 25.07 -1.30 6.36
CA LYS A 79 24.41 -1.06 5.07
C LYS A 79 24.82 -2.15 4.06
N PRO A 80 24.39 -3.40 4.26
CA PRO A 80 24.92 -4.52 3.47
C PRO A 80 24.35 -4.64 2.06
N LEU A 81 23.28 -3.89 1.73
CA LEU A 81 22.60 -3.99 0.45
C LEU A 81 22.94 -2.81 -0.46
N SER A 82 23.28 -3.10 -1.71
CA SER A 82 23.27 -2.12 -2.79
C SER A 82 21.84 -1.67 -3.13
N LEU A 83 21.72 -0.60 -3.91
CA LEU A 83 20.42 -0.09 -4.34
C LEU A 83 19.61 -1.14 -5.13
N ASP A 84 20.27 -1.86 -6.04
CA ASP A 84 19.61 -2.86 -6.87
C ASP A 84 19.22 -4.11 -6.08
N GLN A 85 20.07 -4.56 -5.14
CA GLN A 85 19.70 -5.61 -4.20
C GLN A 85 18.50 -5.18 -3.35
N HIS A 86 18.48 -3.93 -2.90
CA HIS A 86 17.34 -3.38 -2.16
C HIS A 86 16.05 -3.40 -2.99
N TYR A 87 16.09 -2.96 -4.26
CA TYR A 87 14.92 -2.98 -5.14
C TYR A 87 14.46 -4.39 -5.47
N LEU A 88 15.39 -5.30 -5.77
CA LEU A 88 15.09 -6.71 -5.98
C LEU A 88 14.35 -7.30 -4.78
N LEU A 89 14.90 -7.16 -3.57
CA LEU A 89 14.30 -7.74 -2.36
C LEU A 89 13.00 -7.04 -1.93
N THR A 90 12.81 -5.75 -2.25
CA THR A 90 11.63 -4.96 -1.81
C THR A 90 10.47 -5.02 -2.80
N LEU A 91 10.77 -4.83 -4.09
CA LEU A 91 9.78 -4.66 -5.15
C LEU A 91 9.67 -5.91 -6.03
N GLY A 92 10.72 -6.74 -6.06
CA GLY A 92 10.80 -7.88 -6.97
C GLY A 92 11.23 -7.49 -8.38
N GLY A 93 12.00 -6.41 -8.54
CA GLY A 93 12.48 -5.96 -9.84
C GLY A 93 13.66 -5.01 -9.71
N ILE A 94 14.60 -5.07 -10.65
CA ILE A 94 15.64 -4.05 -10.85
C ILE A 94 15.24 -3.21 -12.08
N LYS A 95 15.41 -1.89 -12.03
CA LYS A 95 14.98 -1.03 -13.14
C LYS A 95 16.01 -1.07 -14.28
N GLY A 96 15.55 -1.31 -15.51
CA GLY A 96 16.35 -1.09 -16.72
C GLY A 96 17.30 -2.21 -17.10
N SER A 97 17.02 -3.46 -16.71
CA SER A 97 17.80 -4.59 -17.24
C SER A 97 17.46 -4.81 -18.72
N GLU A 98 18.50 -4.84 -19.57
CA GLU A 98 18.37 -5.21 -20.98
C GLU A 98 18.25 -6.73 -21.10
N GLU A 99 17.24 -7.21 -21.83
CA GLU A 99 16.90 -8.61 -22.17
C GLU A 99 17.42 -9.73 -21.26
N THR A 100 16.53 -10.21 -20.40
CA THR A 100 16.81 -11.20 -19.37
C THR A 100 15.82 -12.36 -19.37
N ASP A 101 16.25 -13.50 -19.91
CA ASP A 101 15.74 -14.85 -19.62
C ASP A 101 16.74 -15.92 -20.11
N LYS A 102 17.97 -15.86 -19.60
CA LYS A 102 19.09 -16.72 -20.06
C LYS A 102 19.45 -17.83 -19.07
N ALA A 103 18.79 -17.88 -17.92
CA ALA A 103 19.07 -18.85 -16.88
C ALA A 103 18.52 -20.24 -17.23
N SER A 104 19.29 -21.29 -16.95
CA SER A 104 18.77 -22.66 -17.00
C SER A 104 17.90 -22.96 -15.78
N VAL A 105 17.05 -24.00 -15.88
CA VAL A 105 16.22 -24.49 -14.77
C VAL A 105 17.07 -24.86 -13.54
N ASP A 106 18.27 -25.39 -13.75
CA ASP A 106 19.20 -25.72 -12.67
C ASP A 106 19.73 -24.46 -11.98
N GLN A 107 20.14 -23.45 -12.75
CA GLN A 107 20.59 -22.16 -12.20
C GLN A 107 19.48 -21.47 -11.41
N GLU A 108 18.23 -21.52 -11.88
CA GLU A 108 17.08 -21.02 -11.14
C GLU A 108 16.91 -21.76 -9.81
N SER A 109 17.03 -23.10 -9.81
CA SER A 109 16.94 -23.91 -8.59
C SER A 109 18.03 -23.52 -7.58
N GLN A 110 19.28 -23.38 -8.02
CA GLN A 110 20.40 -22.98 -7.16
C GLN A 110 20.18 -21.58 -6.56
N TRP A 111 19.73 -20.61 -7.36
CA TRP A 111 19.48 -19.25 -6.85
C TRP A 111 18.33 -19.19 -5.87
N ARG A 112 17.26 -19.97 -6.09
CA ARG A 112 16.14 -20.10 -5.14
C ARG A 112 16.58 -20.73 -3.81
N GLU A 113 17.51 -21.68 -3.85
CA GLU A 113 18.10 -22.27 -2.65
C GLU A 113 18.93 -21.27 -1.87
N ARG A 114 19.66 -20.40 -2.57
CA ARG A 114 20.52 -19.39 -1.95
C ARG A 114 19.76 -18.15 -1.46
N ASN A 115 18.63 -17.82 -2.09
CA ASN A 115 17.80 -16.67 -1.75
C ASN A 115 16.34 -17.09 -1.52
N VAL A 116 16.01 -17.39 -0.27
CA VAL A 116 14.67 -17.87 0.11
C VAL A 116 13.56 -16.84 -0.17
N LEU A 117 13.88 -15.54 -0.17
CA LEU A 117 12.91 -14.49 -0.50
C LEU A 117 12.53 -14.53 -1.97
N LEU A 118 13.48 -14.77 -2.88
CA LEU A 118 13.18 -15.01 -4.30
C LEU A 118 12.37 -16.28 -4.48
N SER A 119 12.65 -17.35 -3.74
CA SER A 119 11.86 -18.58 -3.86
C SER A 119 10.41 -18.39 -3.40
N LEU A 120 10.21 -17.72 -2.25
CA LEU A 120 8.88 -17.45 -1.69
C LEU A 120 8.10 -16.45 -2.54
N PHE A 121 8.68 -15.27 -2.78
CA PHE A 121 7.95 -14.13 -3.32
C PHE A 121 8.25 -13.86 -4.80
N GLY A 122 9.16 -14.61 -5.44
CA GLY A 122 9.51 -14.39 -6.84
C GLY A 122 10.08 -13.00 -7.13
N ALA A 123 10.15 -12.68 -8.42
CA ALA A 123 10.53 -11.38 -8.94
C ALA A 123 9.95 -11.23 -10.36
N GLY A 124 9.48 -10.03 -10.71
CA GLY A 124 9.19 -9.67 -12.10
C GLY A 124 10.47 -9.45 -12.92
N ASP A 125 11.58 -9.10 -12.26
CA ASP A 125 12.92 -9.02 -12.87
C ASP A 125 14.00 -9.32 -11.82
N ALA A 126 14.64 -10.47 -11.94
CA ALA A 126 15.76 -10.91 -11.09
C ALA A 126 17.12 -10.80 -11.79
N GLY A 127 17.29 -9.82 -12.68
CA GLY A 127 18.50 -9.68 -13.48
C GLY A 127 18.65 -10.86 -14.42
N TYR A 128 19.77 -11.58 -14.37
CA TYR A 128 20.07 -12.68 -15.29
C TYR A 128 18.95 -13.73 -15.43
N MET A 129 18.16 -13.94 -14.37
CA MET A 129 17.06 -14.91 -14.32
C MET A 129 15.72 -14.40 -14.88
N GLY A 130 15.60 -13.12 -15.23
CA GLY A 130 14.32 -12.58 -15.71
C GLY A 130 13.20 -12.73 -14.68
N MET A 131 12.02 -13.18 -15.13
CA MET A 131 10.86 -13.38 -14.27
C MET A 131 10.94 -14.70 -13.49
N VAL A 132 10.83 -14.60 -12.17
CA VAL A 132 10.89 -15.74 -11.23
C VAL A 132 9.56 -15.89 -10.52
N HIS A 133 8.91 -17.04 -10.66
CA HIS A 133 7.61 -17.31 -10.03
C HIS A 133 7.76 -17.58 -8.52
N GLY A 134 7.05 -16.84 -7.67
CA GLY A 134 7.05 -17.10 -6.23
C GLY A 134 6.21 -18.33 -5.85
N ARG A 135 6.62 -19.07 -4.81
CA ARG A 135 5.85 -20.20 -4.26
C ARG A 135 4.70 -19.77 -3.34
N LEU A 136 4.75 -18.55 -2.80
CA LEU A 136 3.72 -17.99 -1.93
C LEU A 136 2.62 -17.30 -2.75
N ALA A 137 1.42 -17.87 -2.68
CA ALA A 137 0.17 -17.21 -3.04
C ALA A 137 -0.49 -16.60 -1.80
N VAL A 138 -1.02 -15.39 -1.95
CA VAL A 138 -1.71 -14.63 -0.90
C VAL A 138 -3.12 -14.34 -1.39
N GLY A 139 -4.14 -14.65 -0.58
CA GLY A 139 -5.53 -14.33 -0.88
C GLY A 139 -5.87 -12.86 -0.58
N ASN A 140 -6.94 -12.35 -1.19
CA ASN A 140 -7.55 -11.12 -0.70
C ASN A 140 -8.14 -11.37 0.68
N ALA A 141 -8.05 -10.39 1.59
CA ALA A 141 -8.75 -10.47 2.87
C ALA A 141 -10.15 -9.89 2.69
N ILE A 142 -11.17 -10.75 2.63
CA ILE A 142 -12.54 -10.36 2.24
C ILE A 142 -13.44 -10.34 3.48
N CYS A 143 -14.18 -9.25 3.70
CA CYS A 143 -15.09 -9.13 4.84
C CYS A 143 -16.11 -10.28 4.89
N GLU A 144 -16.28 -10.87 6.07
CA GLU A 144 -17.19 -11.99 6.28
C GLU A 144 -18.66 -11.63 6.10
N SER A 145 -19.02 -10.40 6.46
CA SER A 145 -20.36 -9.84 6.31
C SER A 145 -20.39 -8.81 5.18
N VAL A 146 -21.60 -8.53 4.70
CA VAL A 146 -21.86 -7.30 3.94
C VAL A 146 -21.43 -6.11 4.78
N SER A 147 -20.75 -5.16 4.14
CA SER A 147 -20.10 -4.06 4.85
C SER A 147 -20.08 -2.80 4.01
N VAL A 148 -20.30 -1.66 4.66
CA VAL A 148 -20.17 -0.33 4.05
C VAL A 148 -18.86 0.33 4.51
N PRO A 149 -18.20 1.11 3.65
CA PRO A 149 -16.95 1.77 4.02
C PRO A 149 -17.19 2.89 5.02
N HIS A 150 -16.27 3.05 5.96
CA HIS A 150 -16.21 4.26 6.78
C HIS A 150 -15.51 5.35 5.96
N VAL A 151 -16.14 6.51 5.83
CA VAL A 151 -15.55 7.69 5.17
C VAL A 151 -14.87 8.57 6.20
N PHE A 152 -13.57 8.79 6.03
CA PHE A 152 -12.78 9.75 6.78
C PHE A 152 -12.55 10.99 5.92
N SER A 153 -12.71 12.17 6.50
CA SER A 153 -12.38 13.43 5.85
C SER A 153 -11.80 14.39 6.86
N GLY A 154 -11.30 15.52 6.38
CA GLY A 154 -10.78 16.57 7.23
C GLY A 154 -10.80 17.90 6.51
N VAL A 155 -10.48 18.95 7.23
CA VAL A 155 -10.30 20.28 6.66
C VAL A 155 -8.91 20.74 7.06
N ARG A 156 -8.11 21.16 6.10
CA ARG A 156 -6.98 22.04 6.41
C ARG A 156 -7.59 23.40 6.69
N SER A 157 -7.74 23.76 7.96
CA SER A 157 -8.18 25.08 8.35
C SER A 157 -6.97 25.99 8.53
N ASP A 158 -7.15 27.26 8.21
CA ASP A 158 -6.18 28.29 8.58
C ASP A 158 -6.10 28.38 10.11
N ASP A 159 -4.88 28.30 10.65
CA ASP A 159 -4.66 28.26 12.09
C ASP A 159 -5.03 29.58 12.76
N LEU A 160 -4.88 30.73 12.07
CA LEU A 160 -5.30 32.05 12.55
C LEU A 160 -6.83 32.16 12.66
N TYR A 161 -7.58 31.33 11.92
CA TYR A 161 -9.03 31.26 12.06
C TYR A 161 -9.47 30.26 13.13
N ARG A 162 -8.65 29.23 13.38
CA ARG A 162 -8.89 28.22 14.42
C ARG A 162 -8.57 28.76 15.81
N ASP A 163 -7.45 29.47 15.92
CA ASP A 163 -7.00 30.17 17.11
C ASP A 163 -6.62 31.60 16.74
N ARG A 164 -7.55 32.52 17.01
CA ARG A 164 -7.36 33.94 16.69
C ARG A 164 -6.26 34.60 17.53
N SER A 165 -5.89 34.02 18.67
CA SER A 165 -4.82 34.57 19.51
C SER A 165 -3.46 34.48 18.83
N GLN A 166 -3.31 33.59 17.84
CA GLN A 166 -2.08 33.48 17.04
C GLN A 166 -1.72 34.78 16.29
N ILE A 167 -2.68 35.70 16.13
CA ILE A 167 -2.42 37.03 15.54
C ILE A 167 -1.45 37.87 16.37
N GLU A 168 -1.33 37.62 17.67
CA GLU A 168 -0.44 38.34 18.58
C GLU A 168 1.05 38.08 18.27
N PHE A 169 1.36 36.99 17.56
CA PHE A 169 2.72 36.62 17.16
C PHE A 169 3.11 37.15 15.77
N LEU A 170 2.21 37.87 15.09
CA LEU A 170 2.45 38.41 13.75
C LEU A 170 2.77 39.90 13.80
N SER A 171 3.60 40.36 12.85
CA SER A 171 3.82 41.79 12.66
C SER A 171 2.58 42.47 12.10
N GLN A 172 2.40 43.77 12.35
CA GLN A 172 1.28 44.53 11.77
C GLN A 172 1.30 44.55 10.23
N ALA A 173 2.49 44.44 9.62
CA ALA A 173 2.63 44.31 8.18
C ALA A 173 2.06 42.97 7.67
N ASP A 174 2.35 41.86 8.37
CA ASP A 174 1.82 40.54 8.04
C ASP A 174 0.30 40.45 8.25
N ILE A 175 -0.21 41.07 9.32
CA ILE A 175 -1.65 41.16 9.58
C ILE A 175 -2.36 41.91 8.44
N SER A 176 -1.80 43.05 8.01
CA SER A 176 -2.36 43.84 6.91
C SER A 176 -2.32 43.07 5.58
N ALA A 177 -1.23 42.33 5.32
CA ALA A 177 -1.12 41.46 4.15
C ALA A 177 -2.14 40.33 4.18
N LEU A 178 -2.40 39.71 5.33
CA LEU A 178 -3.41 38.67 5.50
C LEU A 178 -4.83 39.19 5.25
N VAL A 179 -5.16 40.38 5.75
CA VAL A 179 -6.46 41.03 5.53
C VAL A 179 -6.65 41.32 4.03
N ALA A 180 -5.64 41.90 3.38
CA ALA A 180 -5.67 42.16 1.93
C ALA A 180 -5.85 40.85 1.14
N GLN A 181 -5.14 39.79 1.52
CA GLN A 181 -5.25 38.47 0.91
C GLN A 181 -6.65 37.86 1.06
N SER A 182 -7.25 37.98 2.25
CA SER A 182 -8.60 37.49 2.54
C SER A 182 -9.66 38.25 1.74
N GLN A 183 -9.55 39.58 1.66
CA GLN A 183 -10.42 40.44 0.85
C GLN A 183 -10.34 40.05 -0.64
N GLY A 184 -9.12 40.00 -1.19
CA GLY A 184 -8.92 39.64 -2.59
C GLY A 184 -9.40 38.23 -2.93
N ASN A 185 -9.30 37.27 -2.00
CA ASN A 185 -9.87 35.94 -2.17
C ASN A 185 -11.40 35.94 -2.23
N ARG A 186 -12.07 36.79 -1.44
CA ARG A 186 -13.53 36.95 -1.48
C ARG A 186 -13.96 37.56 -2.82
N ASP A 187 -13.29 38.63 -3.25
CA ASP A 187 -13.60 39.34 -4.49
C ASP A 187 -13.37 38.45 -5.71
N ALA A 188 -12.20 37.77 -5.78
CA ALA A 188 -11.91 36.80 -6.83
C ALA A 188 -12.91 35.62 -6.83
N SER A 189 -13.40 35.19 -5.66
CA SER A 189 -14.45 34.17 -5.59
C SER A 189 -15.80 34.67 -6.10
N GLY A 190 -16.12 35.95 -5.92
CA GLY A 190 -17.32 36.58 -6.48
C GLY A 190 -17.27 36.57 -8.00
N ILE A 191 -16.17 37.08 -8.58
CA ILE A 191 -15.92 37.11 -10.03
C ILE A 191 -15.99 35.69 -10.63
N LYS A 192 -15.38 34.71 -9.96
CA LYS A 192 -15.41 33.32 -10.43
C LYS A 192 -16.82 32.72 -10.48
N LYS A 193 -17.72 33.09 -9.55
CA LYS A 193 -19.12 32.67 -9.60
C LYS A 193 -19.84 33.29 -10.80
N GLU A 194 -19.58 34.55 -11.09
CA GLU A 194 -20.14 35.24 -12.24
C GLU A 194 -19.67 34.64 -13.57
N ILE A 195 -18.38 34.33 -13.71
CA ILE A 195 -17.84 33.60 -14.86
C ILE A 195 -18.57 32.26 -15.06
N ALA A 196 -18.83 31.50 -13.99
CA ALA A 196 -19.53 30.23 -14.09
C ALA A 196 -20.99 30.38 -14.56
N VAL A 197 -21.67 31.46 -14.16
CA VAL A 197 -23.03 31.79 -14.63
C VAL A 197 -23.00 32.16 -16.12
N LEU A 198 -22.07 33.03 -16.53
CA LEU A 198 -21.92 33.44 -17.92
C LEU A 198 -21.49 32.28 -18.83
N ASP A 199 -20.63 31.38 -18.37
CA ASP A 199 -20.23 30.19 -19.14
C ASP A 199 -21.42 29.25 -19.38
N LYS A 200 -22.30 29.09 -18.38
CA LYS A 200 -23.54 28.33 -18.55
C LYS A 200 -24.48 28.99 -19.57
N ALA A 201 -24.62 30.32 -19.51
CA ALA A 201 -25.40 31.08 -20.49
C ALA A 201 -24.79 30.99 -21.90
N ARG A 202 -23.46 31.02 -22.02
CA ARG A 202 -22.74 30.89 -23.30
C ARG A 202 -22.97 29.53 -23.94
N LYS A 203 -22.91 28.46 -23.15
CA LYS A 203 -23.22 27.10 -23.62
C LYS A 203 -24.68 26.99 -24.11
N ALA A 204 -25.62 27.62 -23.41
CA ALA A 204 -27.02 27.66 -23.83
C ALA A 204 -27.21 28.46 -25.14
N ALA A 205 -26.60 29.64 -25.26
CA ALA A 205 -26.62 30.46 -26.48
C ALA A 205 -25.99 29.73 -27.68
N ARG A 206 -24.90 28.98 -27.45
CA ARG A 206 -24.26 28.14 -28.47
C ARG A 206 -25.17 27.01 -28.95
N ALA A 207 -25.92 26.38 -28.05
CA ALA A 207 -26.92 25.38 -28.41
C ALA A 207 -28.11 25.98 -29.19
N ALA A 208 -28.47 27.23 -28.87
CA ALA A 208 -29.50 28.01 -29.57
C ALA A 208 -29.03 28.65 -30.89
N LYS A 209 -27.74 28.51 -31.25
CA LYS A 209 -27.11 29.12 -32.44
C LYS A 209 -27.17 30.67 -32.46
N GLU A 210 -27.19 31.30 -31.30
CA GLU A 210 -27.13 32.77 -31.14
C GLU A 210 -25.67 33.25 -31.20
N GLY A 211 -25.10 33.37 -32.40
CA GLY A 211 -23.68 33.70 -32.64
C GLY A 211 -23.20 34.96 -31.91
N ASP A 212 -23.87 36.10 -32.14
CA ASP A 212 -23.50 37.39 -31.53
C ASP A 212 -23.50 37.33 -30.00
N ARG A 213 -24.45 36.59 -29.41
CA ARG A 213 -24.54 36.42 -27.95
C ARG A 213 -23.43 35.53 -27.41
N VAL A 214 -22.96 34.55 -28.18
CA VAL A 214 -21.80 33.73 -27.80
C VAL A 214 -20.53 34.59 -27.76
N ASP A 215 -20.36 35.51 -28.71
CA ASP A 215 -19.21 36.40 -28.77
C ASP A 215 -19.24 37.44 -27.63
N GLU A 216 -20.40 38.05 -27.37
CA GLU A 216 -20.60 38.95 -26.22
C GLU A 216 -20.29 38.29 -24.87
N LEU A 217 -20.78 37.05 -24.67
CA LEU A 217 -20.54 36.31 -23.44
C LEU A 217 -19.09 35.87 -23.31
N SER A 218 -18.42 35.56 -24.42
CA SER A 218 -16.99 35.21 -24.41
C SER A 218 -16.12 36.41 -24.04
N ALA A 219 -16.39 37.59 -24.62
CA ALA A 219 -15.68 38.82 -24.28
C ALA A 219 -15.87 39.21 -22.80
N LYS A 220 -17.08 39.07 -22.25
CA LYS A 220 -17.34 39.32 -20.82
C LYS A 220 -16.60 38.33 -19.92
N ILE A 221 -16.53 37.05 -20.30
CA ILE A 221 -15.76 36.05 -19.55
C ILE A 221 -14.26 36.41 -19.57
N GLU A 222 -13.69 36.78 -20.71
CA GLU A 222 -12.29 37.17 -20.83
C GLU A 222 -11.95 38.42 -19.99
N GLN A 223 -12.85 39.41 -19.97
CA GLN A 223 -12.71 40.59 -19.11
C GLN A 223 -12.70 40.20 -17.63
N LEU A 224 -13.68 39.41 -17.17
CA LEU A 224 -13.75 38.95 -15.78
C LEU A 224 -12.56 38.06 -15.40
N GLU A 225 -12.02 37.26 -16.33
CA GLU A 225 -10.80 36.50 -16.09
C GLU A 225 -9.57 37.40 -15.90
N THR A 226 -9.53 38.52 -16.62
CA THR A 226 -8.48 39.54 -16.48
C THR A 226 -8.63 40.29 -15.16
N ASP A 227 -9.84 40.72 -14.81
CA ASP A 227 -10.13 41.40 -13.54
C ASP A 227 -9.80 40.50 -12.35
N MET A 228 -10.14 39.21 -12.42
CA MET A 228 -9.77 38.23 -11.40
C MET A 228 -8.25 38.08 -11.25
N LYS A 229 -7.47 38.13 -12.34
CA LYS A 229 -6.01 38.08 -12.28
C LYS A 229 -5.44 39.35 -11.64
N ASN A 230 -5.99 40.52 -11.98
CA ASN A 230 -5.57 41.80 -11.43
C ASN A 230 -5.85 41.88 -9.93
N VAL A 231 -7.07 41.53 -9.49
CA VAL A 231 -7.43 41.46 -8.06
C VAL A 231 -6.46 40.56 -7.29
N LYS A 232 -6.09 39.40 -7.84
CA LYS A 232 -5.13 38.49 -7.18
C LYS A 232 -3.71 39.05 -7.13
N ALA A 233 -3.26 39.75 -8.17
CA ALA A 233 -1.94 40.35 -8.22
C ALA A 233 -1.82 41.51 -7.21
N GLU A 234 -2.84 42.37 -7.12
CA GLU A 234 -2.86 43.53 -6.23
C GLU A 234 -2.97 43.15 -4.75
N THR A 235 -3.78 42.15 -4.44
CA THR A 235 -4.06 41.74 -3.05
C THR A 235 -3.14 40.63 -2.54
N GLY A 236 -2.29 40.07 -3.40
CA GLY A 236 -1.51 38.87 -3.08
C GLY A 236 -2.38 37.63 -2.80
N ALA A 237 -3.66 37.65 -3.21
CA ALA A 237 -4.61 36.56 -3.01
C ALA A 237 -4.12 35.26 -3.66
N LYS A 238 -3.80 34.28 -2.80
CA LYS A 238 -3.45 32.91 -3.18
C LYS A 238 -4.63 31.99 -2.87
N MET A 239 -4.60 30.76 -3.35
CA MET A 239 -5.63 29.76 -3.04
C MET A 239 -5.96 29.74 -1.55
N SER A 240 -7.25 29.63 -1.22
CA SER A 240 -7.75 29.55 0.16
C SER A 240 -6.92 28.55 0.98
N ILE A 241 -6.45 28.99 2.15
CA ILE A 241 -5.72 28.15 3.11
C ILE A 241 -6.67 27.07 3.66
N GLY A 242 -7.94 27.44 3.85
CA GLY A 242 -9.05 26.54 4.09
C GLY A 242 -9.31 25.62 2.90
N MET A 243 -8.88 24.35 2.96
CA MET A 243 -9.17 23.34 1.95
C MET A 243 -9.82 22.11 2.59
N PRO A 244 -11.12 21.86 2.33
CA PRO A 244 -11.73 20.57 2.58
C PRO A 244 -10.93 19.48 1.86
N LEU A 245 -10.56 18.44 2.58
CA LEU A 245 -9.95 17.26 2.01
C LEU A 245 -11.07 16.35 1.53
N ASP A 246 -10.98 15.89 0.28
CA ASP A 246 -11.93 14.97 -0.34
C ASP A 246 -12.13 13.68 0.48
N GLY A 247 -11.14 13.34 1.33
CA GLY A 247 -11.20 12.23 2.27
C GLY A 247 -10.80 10.89 1.67
N TRP A 248 -10.98 9.82 2.42
CA TRP A 248 -10.73 8.45 2.01
C TRP A 248 -11.70 7.49 2.69
N GLN A 249 -11.95 6.37 2.04
CA GLN A 249 -12.71 5.26 2.57
C GLN A 249 -11.78 4.24 3.22
N ALA A 250 -12.29 3.57 4.25
CA ALA A 250 -11.61 2.45 4.88
C ALA A 250 -12.59 1.34 5.21
N ILE A 251 -12.07 0.11 5.26
CA ILE A 251 -12.75 -1.00 5.93
C ILE A 251 -12.87 -0.61 7.42
N PRO A 252 -14.08 -0.71 8.02
CA PRO A 252 -14.29 -0.32 9.41
C PRO A 252 -13.41 -1.11 10.39
N ALA A 253 -13.03 -0.47 11.50
CA ALA A 253 -12.45 -1.18 12.64
C ALA A 253 -13.44 -2.22 13.17
N GLY A 254 -12.91 -3.35 13.65
CA GLY A 254 -13.68 -4.52 14.06
C GLY A 254 -14.09 -5.45 12.92
N ALA A 255 -13.89 -5.07 11.64
CA ALA A 255 -14.22 -5.95 10.53
C ALA A 255 -13.32 -7.19 10.51
N VAL A 256 -13.96 -8.36 10.44
CA VAL A 256 -13.29 -9.67 10.29
C VAL A 256 -13.30 -10.04 8.81
N MET A 257 -12.14 -10.44 8.29
CA MET A 257 -11.92 -10.73 6.89
C MET A 257 -11.35 -12.13 6.71
N ARG A 258 -12.00 -12.97 5.91
CA ARG A 258 -11.47 -14.29 5.52
C ARG A 258 -10.21 -14.10 4.71
N HIS A 259 -9.18 -14.87 5.04
CA HIS A 259 -7.88 -14.77 4.41
C HIS A 259 -7.19 -16.14 4.31
N ARG A 260 -6.34 -16.30 3.30
CA ARG A 260 -5.57 -17.53 3.09
C ARG A 260 -4.17 -17.23 2.55
N PHE A 261 -3.16 -17.95 3.04
CA PHE A 261 -1.88 -18.13 2.35
C PHE A 261 -1.78 -19.55 1.79
N MET A 262 -1.13 -19.71 0.64
CA MET A 262 -0.77 -21.03 0.09
C MET A 262 0.70 -21.02 -0.32
N LEU A 263 1.48 -21.97 0.19
CA LEU A 263 2.85 -22.22 -0.23
C LEU A 263 2.85 -23.48 -1.08
N ASN A 264 3.18 -23.31 -2.35
CA ASN A 264 3.13 -24.39 -3.33
C ASN A 264 4.49 -25.06 -3.49
N ASN A 265 4.51 -26.40 -3.37
CA ASN A 265 5.72 -27.21 -3.51
C ASN A 265 6.89 -26.67 -2.66
N ALA A 266 6.62 -26.43 -1.39
CA ALA A 266 7.50 -25.66 -0.51
C ALA A 266 8.45 -26.54 0.29
N LYS A 267 9.67 -26.04 0.49
CA LYS A 267 10.67 -26.62 1.39
C LYS A 267 10.41 -26.16 2.84
N PRO A 268 10.82 -26.92 3.86
CA PRO A 268 10.70 -26.49 5.26
C PRO A 268 11.33 -25.12 5.54
N THR A 269 12.45 -24.78 4.86
CA THR A 269 13.10 -23.47 4.95
C THR A 269 12.21 -22.31 4.49
N GLU A 270 11.35 -22.53 3.48
CA GLU A 270 10.43 -21.54 2.95
C GLU A 270 9.25 -21.31 3.89
N LEU A 271 8.71 -22.38 4.50
CA LEU A 271 7.73 -22.23 5.58
C LEU A 271 8.34 -21.47 6.77
N GLY A 272 9.56 -21.84 7.20
CA GLY A 272 10.28 -21.13 8.27
C GLY A 272 10.52 -19.65 7.96
N ALA A 273 10.86 -19.32 6.71
CA ALA A 273 11.03 -17.95 6.27
C ALA A 273 9.71 -17.15 6.28
N LEU A 274 8.57 -17.77 5.90
CA LEU A 274 7.26 -17.12 6.05
C LEU A 274 6.93 -16.86 7.52
N LEU A 275 7.19 -17.84 8.40
CA LEU A 275 6.95 -17.69 9.85
C LEU A 275 7.81 -16.56 10.44
N ALA A 276 9.08 -16.46 10.04
CA ALA A 276 9.95 -15.35 10.46
C ALA A 276 9.47 -13.99 9.92
N ALA A 277 8.94 -13.95 8.70
CA ALA A 277 8.32 -12.73 8.17
C ALA A 277 7.08 -12.31 8.97
N LEU A 278 6.27 -13.28 9.41
CA LEU A 278 5.12 -13.05 10.28
C LEU A 278 5.54 -12.60 11.68
N ASP A 279 6.59 -13.20 12.25
CA ASP A 279 7.18 -12.77 13.53
C ASP A 279 7.59 -11.29 13.44
N HIS A 280 8.40 -10.93 12.45
CA HIS A 280 8.83 -9.55 12.26
C HIS A 280 7.65 -8.60 11.98
N PHE A 281 6.64 -9.04 11.21
CA PHE A 281 5.44 -8.23 10.96
C PHE A 281 4.61 -8.00 12.23
N SER A 282 4.57 -8.95 13.16
CA SER A 282 3.79 -8.85 14.40
C SER A 282 4.27 -7.76 15.36
N ALA A 283 5.51 -7.26 15.23
CA ALA A 283 6.01 -6.14 16.02
C ALA A 283 5.23 -4.83 15.77
N LEU A 284 4.75 -4.63 14.54
CA LEU A 284 3.92 -3.50 14.15
C LEU A 284 3.05 -3.89 12.94
N PRO A 285 1.98 -4.69 13.14
CA PRO A 285 1.25 -5.31 12.04
C PRO A 285 0.30 -4.31 11.39
N THR A 286 0.88 -3.43 10.58
CA THR A 286 0.18 -2.35 9.90
C THR A 286 0.11 -2.58 8.40
N LEU A 287 -1.11 -2.54 7.87
CA LEU A 287 -1.43 -2.71 6.45
C LEU A 287 -2.02 -1.42 5.86
N GLY A 288 -1.85 -1.26 4.56
CA GLY A 288 -2.55 -0.20 3.82
C GLY A 288 -1.91 1.18 3.91
N ALA A 289 -2.76 2.20 3.84
CA ALA A 289 -2.40 3.61 3.76
C ALA A 289 -2.88 4.40 4.98
N HIS A 290 -2.59 5.70 5.01
CA HIS A 290 -3.00 6.61 6.09
C HIS A 290 -2.49 6.21 7.48
N LEU A 291 -1.30 5.61 7.56
CA LEU A 291 -0.67 5.21 8.83
C LEU A 291 -0.51 6.38 9.80
N ALA A 292 -0.17 7.58 9.30
CA ALA A 292 -0.04 8.79 10.11
C ALA A 292 -1.39 9.29 10.68
N ALA A 293 -2.51 8.81 10.16
CA ALA A 293 -3.85 9.05 10.71
C ALA A 293 -4.32 7.91 11.63
N GLY A 294 -3.43 7.01 12.05
CA GLY A 294 -3.75 5.89 12.95
C GLY A 294 -4.57 4.78 12.28
N CYS A 295 -4.39 4.57 10.97
CA CYS A 295 -5.05 3.48 10.24
C CYS A 295 -4.13 2.26 10.09
N GLY A 296 -4.75 1.09 9.89
CA GLY A 296 -4.08 -0.08 9.32
C GLY A 296 -3.61 -1.16 10.29
N LEU A 297 -3.74 -0.98 11.60
CA LEU A 297 -3.42 -2.02 12.57
C LEU A 297 -4.34 -3.24 12.40
N VAL A 298 -3.75 -4.44 12.35
CA VAL A 298 -4.49 -5.71 12.21
C VAL A 298 -4.02 -6.75 13.21
N SER A 299 -4.93 -7.65 13.58
CA SER A 299 -4.64 -8.94 14.20
C SER A 299 -5.02 -10.06 13.24
N ALA A 300 -4.55 -11.28 13.47
CA ALA A 300 -4.93 -12.41 12.64
C ALA A 300 -4.87 -13.75 13.37
N ARG A 301 -5.67 -14.71 12.91
CA ARG A 301 -5.65 -16.09 13.37
C ARG A 301 -5.74 -17.01 12.16
N TRP A 302 -4.78 -17.91 12.00
CA TRP A 302 -4.77 -18.88 10.92
C TRP A 302 -4.48 -20.28 11.44
N GLU A 303 -5.24 -21.26 10.97
CA GLU A 303 -4.84 -22.66 11.10
C GLU A 303 -3.90 -23.03 9.95
N LEU A 304 -2.75 -23.60 10.29
CA LEU A 304 -1.73 -24.03 9.35
C LEU A 304 -1.92 -25.52 9.04
N PHE A 305 -2.11 -25.83 7.77
CA PHE A 305 -2.24 -27.18 7.27
C PHE A 305 -1.05 -27.58 6.40
N LYS A 306 -0.61 -28.82 6.54
CA LYS A 306 0.14 -29.54 5.51
C LYS A 306 -0.86 -30.16 4.55
N VAL A 307 -0.62 -30.01 3.25
CA VAL A 307 -1.46 -30.61 2.20
C VAL A 307 -0.59 -31.53 1.35
N VAL A 308 -0.97 -32.80 1.31
CA VAL A 308 -0.32 -33.84 0.51
C VAL A 308 -1.32 -34.34 -0.55
N PRO A 309 -0.97 -34.28 -1.85
CA PRO A 309 -1.83 -34.79 -2.91
C PRO A 309 -2.22 -36.24 -2.68
N GLY A 310 -3.53 -36.53 -2.69
CA GLY A 310 -4.08 -37.87 -2.43
C GLY A 310 -4.38 -38.18 -0.96
N GLU A 311 -3.79 -37.46 -0.01
CA GLU A 311 -4.01 -37.67 1.44
C GLU A 311 -4.87 -36.57 2.08
N GLY A 312 -4.92 -35.38 1.46
CA GLY A 312 -5.71 -34.25 1.96
C GLY A 312 -4.92 -33.31 2.85
N LYS A 313 -5.62 -32.60 3.75
CA LYS A 313 -5.03 -31.60 4.65
C LYS A 313 -4.93 -32.11 6.08
N THR A 314 -3.76 -31.94 6.70
CA THR A 314 -3.49 -32.26 8.11
C THR A 314 -3.11 -30.99 8.85
N SER A 315 -3.76 -30.70 9.98
CA SER A 315 -3.45 -29.53 10.79
C SER A 315 -2.09 -29.68 11.46
N LEU A 316 -1.29 -28.62 11.42
CA LEU A 316 0.00 -28.51 12.10
C LEU A 316 -0.08 -27.58 13.33
N GLY A 317 -1.23 -26.95 13.57
CA GLY A 317 -1.47 -26.02 14.67
C GLY A 317 -2.01 -24.66 14.21
N VAL A 318 -2.24 -23.78 15.18
CA VAL A 318 -2.80 -22.44 14.95
C VAL A 318 -1.74 -21.38 15.17
N LEU A 319 -1.70 -20.42 14.25
CA LEU A 319 -0.87 -19.22 14.31
C LEU A 319 -1.76 -18.05 14.72
N VAL A 320 -1.37 -17.35 15.78
CA VAL A 320 -2.05 -16.13 16.24
C VAL A 320 -1.09 -14.96 16.14
N LEU A 321 -1.49 -13.97 15.37
CA LEU A 321 -0.80 -12.69 15.25
C LEU A 321 -1.52 -11.68 16.14
N GLU A 322 -0.87 -11.34 17.23
CA GLU A 322 -1.31 -10.27 18.13
C GLU A 322 -0.48 -9.00 17.86
N PRO A 323 -1.12 -7.83 17.79
CA PRO A 323 -0.41 -6.57 17.66
C PRO A 323 0.64 -6.36 18.74
N PHE A 324 1.85 -5.97 18.32
CA PHE A 324 2.97 -5.61 19.20
C PHE A 324 3.58 -6.77 19.99
N ALA A 325 3.23 -8.02 19.68
CA ALA A 325 3.79 -9.19 20.36
C ALA A 325 5.27 -9.47 20.01
N GLY A 326 5.72 -9.04 18.81
CA GLY A 326 7.09 -9.26 18.33
C GLY A 326 7.40 -10.69 17.84
N ALA A 327 6.48 -11.63 18.06
CA ALA A 327 6.44 -12.93 17.40
C ALA A 327 4.98 -13.40 17.26
N VAL A 328 4.69 -14.25 16.27
CA VAL A 328 3.39 -14.94 16.23
C VAL A 328 3.36 -16.06 17.25
N THR A 329 2.25 -16.17 17.99
CA THR A 329 2.00 -17.28 18.90
C THR A 329 1.65 -18.52 18.09
N ILE A 330 2.25 -19.66 18.45
CA ILE A 330 2.01 -20.95 17.79
C ILE A 330 1.39 -21.90 18.81
N GLU A 331 0.10 -22.18 18.63
CA GLU A 331 -0.64 -23.19 19.36
C GLU A 331 -0.51 -24.53 18.60
N ALA A 332 0.56 -25.27 18.87
CA ALA A 332 0.86 -26.55 18.21
C ALA A 332 1.49 -27.57 19.17
N PRO A 333 1.33 -28.88 18.92
CA PRO A 333 2.11 -29.92 19.59
C PRO A 333 3.62 -29.69 19.43
N ALA A 334 4.42 -30.02 20.45
CA ALA A 334 5.85 -29.76 20.46
C ALA A 334 6.64 -30.46 19.33
N ASP A 335 6.10 -31.57 18.81
CA ASP A 335 6.62 -32.34 17.69
C ASP A 335 6.10 -31.88 16.32
N SER A 336 5.32 -30.80 16.27
CA SER A 336 4.79 -30.24 15.03
C SER A 336 5.90 -29.78 14.08
N GLU A 337 5.71 -30.05 12.78
CA GLU A 337 6.61 -29.67 11.68
C GLU A 337 6.86 -28.15 11.61
N VAL A 338 5.99 -27.33 12.20
CA VAL A 338 6.16 -25.87 12.30
C VAL A 338 7.45 -25.49 13.02
N PHE A 339 7.79 -26.20 14.11
CA PHE A 339 9.02 -25.93 14.86
C PHE A 339 10.26 -26.40 14.10
N ALA A 340 10.16 -27.52 13.38
CA ALA A 340 11.22 -27.99 12.49
C ALA A 340 11.46 -27.00 11.33
N ALA A 341 10.41 -26.43 10.75
CA ALA A 341 10.50 -25.41 9.70
C ALA A 341 11.19 -24.14 10.19
N ARG A 342 10.86 -23.65 11.40
CA ARG A 342 11.56 -22.52 12.04
C ARG A 342 13.05 -22.81 12.18
N LYS A 343 13.41 -23.98 12.70
CA LYS A 343 14.81 -24.40 12.85
C LYS A 343 15.52 -24.46 11.50
N ALA A 344 14.91 -25.06 10.48
CA ALA A 344 15.48 -25.14 9.13
C ALA A 344 15.80 -23.76 8.54
N PHE A 345 14.96 -22.75 8.79
CA PHE A 345 15.25 -21.38 8.36
C PHE A 345 16.39 -20.73 9.16
N GLN A 346 16.49 -20.96 10.47
CA GLN A 346 17.63 -20.49 11.26
C GLN A 346 18.95 -21.12 10.81
N ASP A 347 18.95 -22.44 10.55
CA ASP A 347 20.10 -23.15 10.01
C ASP A 347 20.49 -22.61 8.61
N TYR A 348 19.50 -22.26 7.77
CA TYR A 348 19.74 -21.60 6.50
C TYR A 348 20.42 -20.22 6.65
N LEU A 349 19.98 -19.39 7.61
CA LEU A 349 20.58 -18.08 7.89
C LEU A 349 22.02 -18.18 8.41
N ALA A 350 22.33 -19.25 9.13
CA ALA A 350 23.68 -19.57 9.62
C ALA A 350 24.58 -20.17 8.53
N GLY A 351 24.00 -20.86 7.55
CA GLY A 351 24.75 -21.54 6.49
C GLY A 351 25.39 -20.63 5.44
N ASP A 352 26.36 -21.18 4.71
CA ASP A 352 27.12 -20.47 3.66
C ASP A 352 26.37 -20.30 2.34
N GLN A 353 25.25 -21.01 2.19
CA GLN A 353 24.38 -20.91 1.01
C GLN A 353 23.56 -19.61 0.98
N PHE A 354 23.45 -18.89 2.10
CA PHE A 354 22.71 -17.63 2.19
C PHE A 354 23.33 -16.55 1.28
N ASN A 355 22.57 -16.06 0.30
CA ASN A 355 23.05 -15.05 -0.64
C ASN A 355 21.92 -14.10 -1.08
N LEU A 356 22.13 -12.79 -0.86
CA LEU A 356 21.22 -11.72 -1.25
C LEU A 356 21.61 -10.99 -2.53
N SER A 357 22.66 -11.45 -3.22
CA SER A 357 23.12 -10.87 -4.47
C SER A 357 22.10 -11.00 -5.58
N ILE A 358 22.21 -10.11 -6.57
CA ILE A 358 21.43 -10.21 -7.81
C ILE A 358 21.90 -11.48 -8.53
N PRO A 359 20.97 -12.33 -8.99
CA PRO A 359 21.32 -13.50 -9.76
C PRO A 359 22.21 -13.18 -10.96
N SER A 360 23.23 -14.02 -11.16
CA SER A 360 24.21 -13.90 -12.25
C SER A 360 24.74 -15.28 -12.66
N ALA A 361 25.19 -15.39 -13.92
CA ALA A 361 25.75 -16.63 -14.44
C ALA A 361 27.04 -17.08 -13.74
N ALA A 362 27.85 -16.13 -13.25
CA ALA A 362 29.15 -16.41 -12.64
C ALA A 362 29.04 -17.15 -11.30
N ALA A 363 27.97 -16.91 -10.52
CA ALA A 363 27.85 -17.51 -9.19
C ALA A 363 27.40 -18.98 -9.21
N CYS A 364 26.96 -19.51 -10.36
CA CYS A 364 26.51 -20.91 -10.52
C CYS A 364 27.63 -21.87 -10.98
N LYS A 365 28.88 -21.40 -11.12
CA LYS A 365 30.03 -22.21 -11.59
C LYS A 365 30.92 -22.77 -10.46
N ALA A 366 30.45 -22.80 -9.23
CA ALA A 366 31.20 -23.32 -8.08
C ALA A 366 30.77 -24.74 -7.73
#